data_AF-A0A973CSQ1-F1
#
_entry.id   AF-A0A973CSQ1-F1
#
_cell.length_a   1.000
_cell.length_b   1.000
_cell.length_c   1.000
_cell.angle_alpha   90.00
_cell.angle_beta   90.00
_cell.angle_gamma   90.00
#
_symmetry.space_group_name_H-M   'P 1'
#
loop_
_entity.id
_entity.type
_entity.pdbx_description
1 polymer ?
#
loop_
_entity_poly.entity_id
_entity_poly.type
_entity_poly.pdbx_seq_one_letter_code
_entity_poly.pdbx_strand_id
1 'polypeptide(L)'
;MSCRGTQRRLEVDHERPASADLEHLSRCPECAAHRGLLRELYAEARASVSEPPTPALLSQVEGQARTALRRAHAPSPLRREILLPLGIALFALPIALAQGWLWLSGLFLLGEAWLPAPFLTGISVFYVATVGLSLGALYASLPFAVAYANRIQPETS
;
A
#
# COMPACT_ATOMS: atom_id res chain seq x y z
N MET A 1 20.63 -32.77 -19.93
CA MET A 1 19.90 -31.50 -20.16
C MET A 1 18.77 -31.77 -21.14
N SER A 2 17.55 -31.29 -20.86
CA SER A 2 16.39 -31.45 -21.75
C SER A 2 16.27 -30.25 -22.70
N CYS A 3 15.87 -30.49 -23.95
CA CYS A 3 15.71 -29.45 -24.97
C CYS A 3 14.82 -28.28 -24.50
N ARG A 4 13.75 -28.59 -23.75
CA ARG A 4 12.82 -27.60 -23.19
C ARG A 4 13.47 -26.65 -22.18
N GLY A 5 14.44 -27.14 -21.40
CA GLY A 5 15.19 -26.30 -20.46
C GLY A 5 16.18 -25.37 -21.16
N THR A 6 16.80 -25.84 -22.23
CA THR A 6 17.73 -25.06 -23.06
C THR A 6 16.98 -23.97 -23.84
N GLN A 7 15.81 -24.27 -24.42
CA GLN A 7 14.97 -23.29 -25.12
C GLN A 7 14.56 -22.12 -24.20
N ARG A 8 14.02 -22.43 -23.02
CA ARG A 8 13.58 -21.40 -22.06
C ARG A 8 14.71 -20.47 -21.61
N ARG A 9 15.94 -20.99 -21.52
CA ARG A 9 17.13 -20.18 -21.19
C ARG A 9 17.56 -19.30 -22.36
N LEU A 10 17.48 -19.82 -23.59
CA LEU A 10 17.80 -19.05 -24.79
C LEU A 10 16.81 -17.92 -25.05
N GLU A 11 15.53 -18.07 -24.71
CA GLU A 11 14.54 -16.98 -24.79
C GLU A 11 14.87 -15.80 -23.86
N VAL A 12 15.48 -16.08 -22.71
CA VAL A 12 15.84 -15.05 -21.71
C VAL A 12 17.20 -14.42 -22.02
N ASP A 13 18.19 -15.22 -22.44
CA ASP A 13 19.56 -14.75 -22.71
C ASP A 13 20.15 -15.41 -23.96
N HIS A 14 19.72 -14.94 -25.14
CA HIS A 14 20.18 -15.43 -26.44
C HIS A 14 21.54 -14.85 -26.86
N GLU A 15 21.94 -13.69 -26.31
CA GLU A 15 23.19 -12.99 -26.66
C GLU A 15 24.41 -13.67 -26.02
N ARG A 16 24.29 -14.15 -24.78
CA ARG A 16 25.37 -14.84 -24.05
C ARG A 16 24.91 -16.15 -23.42
N PRO A 17 24.69 -17.21 -24.21
CA PRO A 17 24.32 -18.50 -23.65
C PRO A 17 25.44 -19.07 -22.77
N ALA A 18 25.04 -19.79 -21.73
CA ALA A 18 25.97 -20.49 -20.86
C ALA A 18 26.76 -21.57 -21.63
N SER A 19 27.96 -21.89 -21.15
CA SER A 19 28.82 -22.93 -21.74
C SER A 19 28.12 -24.29 -21.87
N ALA A 20 27.29 -24.65 -20.90
CA ALA A 20 26.49 -25.88 -20.93
C ALA A 20 25.44 -25.88 -22.06
N ASP A 21 24.87 -24.71 -22.39
CA ASP A 21 23.89 -24.60 -23.47
C ASP A 21 24.59 -24.67 -24.84
N LEU A 22 25.84 -24.17 -24.96
CA LEU A 22 26.66 -24.34 -26.17
C LEU A 22 26.99 -25.80 -26.48
N GLU A 23 27.29 -26.60 -25.45
CA GLU A 23 27.53 -28.04 -25.61
C GLU A 23 26.26 -28.80 -26.03
N HIS A 24 25.09 -28.37 -25.56
CA HIS A 24 23.82 -28.94 -25.99
C HIS A 24 23.47 -28.55 -27.43
N LEU A 25 23.73 -27.30 -27.82
CA LEU A 25 23.49 -26.80 -29.17
C LEU A 25 24.33 -27.49 -30.24
N SER A 26 25.56 -27.93 -29.90
CA SER A 26 26.39 -28.70 -30.83
C SER A 26 25.87 -30.12 -31.07
N ARG A 27 25.05 -30.65 -30.15
CA ARG A 27 24.49 -32.01 -30.22
C ARG A 27 23.03 -32.04 -30.69
N CYS A 28 22.30 -30.94 -30.58
CA CYS A 28 20.87 -30.86 -30.92
C CYS A 28 20.61 -29.82 -32.04
N PRO A 29 20.35 -30.27 -33.28
CA PRO A 29 20.15 -29.37 -34.42
C PRO A 29 18.88 -28.51 -34.29
N GLU A 30 17.83 -29.02 -33.63
CA GLU A 30 16.59 -28.26 -33.40
C GLU A 30 16.82 -27.05 -32.50
N CYS A 31 17.56 -27.22 -31.40
CA CYS A 31 17.89 -26.10 -30.52
C CYS A 31 18.83 -25.10 -31.20
N ALA A 32 19.74 -25.56 -32.07
CA ALA A 32 20.61 -24.70 -32.87
C ALA A 32 19.80 -23.84 -33.86
N ALA A 33 18.84 -24.46 -34.57
CA ALA A 33 17.94 -23.74 -35.47
C ALA A 33 17.07 -22.71 -34.74
N HIS A 34 16.53 -23.07 -33.56
CA HIS A 34 15.75 -22.16 -32.73
C HIS A 34 16.55 -20.91 -32.30
N ARG A 35 17.82 -21.08 -31.93
CA ARG A 35 18.71 -19.95 -31.61
C ARG A 35 19.00 -19.08 -32.85
N GLY A 36 19.16 -19.69 -34.02
CA GLY A 36 19.33 -18.97 -35.28
C GLY A 36 18.13 -18.06 -35.57
N LEU A 37 16.93 -18.61 -35.47
CA LEU A 37 15.68 -17.89 -35.65
C LEU A 37 15.50 -16.74 -34.63
N LEU A 38 15.81 -16.98 -33.35
CA LEU A 38 15.78 -15.91 -32.35
C LEU A 38 16.72 -14.77 -32.72
N ARG A 39 17.96 -15.06 -33.14
CA ARG A 39 18.92 -14.02 -33.54
C ARG A 39 18.46 -13.21 -34.74
N GLU A 40 17.83 -13.86 -35.71
CA GLU A 40 17.31 -13.19 -36.90
C GLU A 40 16.15 -12.25 -36.54
N LEU A 41 15.19 -12.73 -35.73
CA LEU A 41 14.08 -11.92 -35.22
C LEU A 41 14.58 -10.73 -34.38
N TYR A 42 15.57 -10.93 -33.52
CA TYR A 42 16.15 -9.84 -32.74
C TYR A 42 16.93 -8.84 -33.60
N ALA A 43 17.63 -9.30 -34.63
CA ALA A 43 18.33 -8.43 -35.58
C ALA A 43 17.34 -7.60 -36.40
N GLU A 44 16.26 -8.20 -36.86
CA GLU A 44 15.18 -7.53 -37.59
C GLU A 44 14.44 -6.53 -36.70
N ALA A 45 14.09 -6.94 -35.47
CA ALA A 45 13.50 -6.06 -34.47
C ALA A 45 14.43 -4.87 -34.19
N ARG A 46 15.73 -5.09 -33.98
CA ARG A 46 16.73 -4.04 -33.74
C ARG A 46 16.91 -3.11 -34.93
N ALA A 47 16.86 -3.63 -36.16
CA ALA A 47 16.88 -2.83 -37.37
C ALA A 47 15.60 -1.98 -37.53
N SER A 48 14.47 -2.46 -37.01
CA SER A 48 13.19 -1.74 -37.00
C SER A 48 13.05 -0.72 -35.85
N VAL A 49 13.91 -0.74 -34.83
CA VAL A 49 13.92 0.28 -33.77
C VAL A 49 14.44 1.59 -34.37
N SER A 50 13.48 2.45 -34.74
CA SER A 50 13.74 3.81 -35.18
C SER A 50 14.27 4.64 -34.02
N GLU A 51 15.57 4.92 -34.07
CA GLU A 51 16.28 6.02 -33.41
C GLU A 51 16.28 6.04 -31.86
N PRO A 52 17.43 6.32 -31.20
CA PRO A 52 17.44 6.55 -29.77
C PRO A 52 16.49 7.71 -29.41
N PRO A 53 15.77 7.63 -28.29
CA PRO A 53 14.81 8.65 -27.89
C PRO A 53 15.51 10.01 -27.84
N THR A 54 14.94 10.99 -28.52
CA THR A 54 15.53 12.32 -28.60
C THR A 54 15.62 12.94 -27.20
N PRO A 55 16.65 13.75 -26.90
CA PRO A 55 16.81 14.39 -25.59
C PRO A 55 15.60 15.28 -25.22
N ALA A 56 14.88 15.80 -26.22
CA ALA A 56 13.62 16.51 -26.03
C ALA A 56 12.52 15.61 -25.42
N LEU A 57 12.41 14.37 -25.89
CA LEU A 57 11.42 13.39 -25.39
C LEU A 57 11.76 12.96 -23.96
N LEU A 58 13.05 12.76 -23.66
CA LEU A 58 13.50 12.44 -22.30
C LEU A 58 13.18 13.57 -21.31
N SER A 59 13.48 14.82 -21.66
CA SER A 59 13.16 15.97 -20.81
C SER A 59 11.65 16.19 -20.62
N GLN A 60 10.84 15.88 -21.64
CA GLN A 60 9.38 15.92 -21.54
C GLN A 60 8.85 14.85 -20.59
N VAL A 61 9.36 13.62 -20.68
CA VAL A 61 9.00 12.51 -19.79
C VAL A 61 9.45 12.80 -18.35
N GLU A 62 10.65 13.35 -18.15
CA GLU A 62 11.10 13.79 -16.83
C GLU A 62 10.22 14.89 -16.25
N GLY A 63 9.80 15.86 -17.07
CA GLY A 63 8.87 16.91 -16.68
C GLY A 63 7.52 16.36 -16.24
N GLN A 64 6.97 15.40 -16.99
CA GLN A 64 5.74 14.71 -16.65
C GLN A 64 5.89 13.88 -15.37
N ALA A 65 6.99 13.14 -15.22
CA ALA A 65 7.28 12.34 -14.03
C ALA A 65 7.41 13.21 -12.78
N ARG A 66 8.10 14.36 -12.87
CA ARG A 66 8.21 15.32 -11.76
C ARG A 66 6.86 15.94 -11.40
N THR A 67 6.03 16.21 -12.40
CA THR A 67 4.67 16.75 -12.17
C THR A 67 3.77 15.70 -11.51
N ALA A 68 3.84 14.45 -11.94
CA ALA A 68 3.13 13.33 -11.34
C ALA A 68 3.57 13.08 -9.90
N LEU A 69 4.89 13.10 -9.63
CA LEU A 69 5.45 13.00 -8.28
C LEU A 69 4.97 14.14 -7.37
N ARG A 70 4.97 15.38 -7.88
CA ARG A 70 4.47 16.55 -7.14
C ARG A 70 2.98 16.47 -6.85
N ARG A 71 2.16 15.93 -7.76
CA ARG A 71 0.73 15.70 -7.49
C ARG A 71 0.52 14.60 -6.45
N ALA A 72 1.29 13.51 -6.53
CA ALA A 72 1.24 12.42 -5.56
C ALA A 72 1.73 12.84 -4.16
N HIS A 73 2.63 13.83 -4.07
CA HIS A 73 3.18 14.35 -2.82
C HIS A 73 2.63 15.73 -2.42
N ALA A 74 1.68 16.28 -3.17
CA ALA A 74 1.04 17.53 -2.79
C ALA A 74 0.30 17.28 -1.47
N PRO A 75 0.45 18.17 -0.47
CA PRO A 75 -0.29 18.04 0.79
C PRO A 75 -1.78 18.11 0.46
N SER A 76 -2.45 16.96 0.48
CA SER A 76 -3.84 16.85 0.06
C SER A 76 -4.74 17.68 0.98
N PRO A 77 -5.80 18.34 0.46
CA PRO A 77 -6.79 19.05 1.27
C PRO A 77 -7.51 18.12 2.27
N LEU A 78 -7.55 16.82 1.97
CA LEU A 78 -8.03 15.74 2.85
C LEU A 78 -7.36 15.72 4.22
N ARG A 79 -6.09 16.14 4.33
CA ARG A 79 -5.42 16.25 5.63
C ARG A 79 -6.15 17.23 6.54
N ARG A 80 -6.69 18.32 6.01
CA ARG A 80 -7.38 19.38 6.78
C ARG A 80 -8.78 18.96 7.20
N GLU A 81 -9.52 18.29 6.31
CA GLU A 81 -10.85 17.73 6.60
C GLU A 81 -10.83 16.57 7.59
N ILE A 82 -9.71 15.86 7.73
CA ILE A 82 -9.54 14.82 8.76
C ILE A 82 -8.94 15.41 10.04
N LEU A 83 -7.98 16.34 9.93
CA LEU A 83 -7.34 16.97 11.09
C LEU A 83 -8.29 17.86 11.90
N LEU A 84 -9.25 18.52 11.25
CA LEU A 84 -10.20 19.40 11.93
C LEU A 84 -11.17 18.63 12.86
N PRO A 85 -11.90 17.59 12.41
CA PRO A 85 -12.73 16.78 13.31
C PRO A 85 -11.88 15.98 14.30
N LEU A 86 -10.68 15.55 13.93
CA LEU A 86 -9.76 14.91 14.87
C LEU A 86 -9.33 15.87 15.98
N GLY A 87 -9.03 17.13 15.65
CA GLY A 87 -8.71 18.18 16.61
C GLY A 87 -9.87 18.50 17.54
N ILE A 88 -11.09 18.59 17.00
CA ILE A 88 -12.31 18.79 17.79
C ILE A 88 -12.56 17.59 18.71
N ALA A 89 -12.40 16.36 18.21
CA ALA A 89 -12.54 15.14 19.00
C ALA A 89 -11.49 15.06 20.11
N LEU A 90 -10.25 15.46 19.84
CA LEU A 90 -9.18 15.52 20.84
C LEU A 90 -9.50 16.53 21.95
N PHE A 91 -10.11 17.66 21.59
CA PHE A 91 -10.53 18.69 22.55
C PHE A 91 -11.77 18.30 23.35
N ALA A 92 -12.66 17.50 22.76
CA ALA A 92 -13.85 16.97 23.44
C ALA A 92 -13.51 15.80 24.39
N LEU A 93 -12.41 15.09 24.15
CA LEU A 93 -11.95 13.97 24.98
C LEU A 93 -11.80 14.29 26.47
N PRO A 94 -11.10 15.37 26.90
CA PRO A 94 -10.99 15.71 28.32
C PRO A 94 -12.36 16.05 28.96
N ILE A 95 -13.28 16.64 28.19
CA ILE A 95 -14.63 16.93 28.65
C ILE A 95 -15.40 15.62 28.86
N ALA A 96 -15.32 14.69 27.90
CA ALA A 96 -15.94 13.38 28.00
C ALA A 96 -15.38 12.55 29.17
N LEU A 97 -14.07 12.61 29.40
CA LEU A 97 -13.41 11.96 30.54
C LEU A 97 -13.86 12.57 31.87
N ALA A 98 -13.90 13.90 31.97
CA ALA A 98 -14.38 14.58 33.17
C ALA A 98 -15.85 14.24 33.46
N GLN A 99 -16.69 14.19 32.43
CA GLN A 99 -18.10 13.83 32.56
C GLN A 99 -18.29 12.36 32.95
N GLY A 100 -17.50 11.44 32.36
CA GLY A 100 -17.50 10.03 32.75
C GLY A 100 -17.04 9.82 34.19
N TRP A 101 -16.01 10.55 34.62
CA TRP A 101 -15.55 10.56 36.01
C TRP A 101 -16.62 11.07 36.98
N LEU A 102 -17.31 12.15 36.60
CA LEU A 102 -18.40 12.71 37.40
C LEU A 102 -19.56 11.72 37.55
N TRP A 103 -19.91 11.03 36.46
CA TRP A 103 -20.94 9.98 36.46
C TRP A 103 -20.57 8.79 37.35
N LEU A 104 -19.33 8.30 37.26
CA LEU A 104 -18.81 7.24 38.13
C LEU A 104 -18.83 7.65 39.59
N SER A 105 -18.36 8.86 39.90
CA SER A 105 -18.36 9.39 41.28
C SER A 105 -19.79 9.52 41.82
N GLY A 106 -20.73 10.03 41.02
CA GLY A 106 -22.14 10.12 41.37
C GLY A 106 -22.80 8.76 41.55
N LEU A 107 -22.49 7.78 40.69
CA LEU A 107 -22.99 6.41 40.80
C LEU A 107 -22.54 5.75 42.11
N PHE A 108 -21.29 5.95 42.53
CA PHE A 108 -20.81 5.43 43.80
C PHE A 108 -21.49 6.12 44.99
N LEU A 109 -21.59 7.45 44.97
CA LEU A 109 -22.21 8.24 46.04
C LEU A 109 -23.70 7.92 46.24
N LEU A 110 -24.47 7.75 45.15
CA LEU A 110 -25.89 7.42 45.22
C LEU A 110 -26.14 5.91 45.36
N GLY A 111 -25.26 5.10 44.78
CA GLY A 111 -25.40 3.65 44.71
C GLY A 111 -25.04 2.93 46.00
N GLU A 112 -24.12 3.47 46.81
CA GLU A 112 -23.69 2.83 48.07
C GLU A 112 -24.86 2.57 49.03
N ALA A 113 -25.87 3.43 49.02
CA ALA A 113 -27.05 3.29 49.88
C ALA A 113 -28.00 2.15 49.44
N TRP A 114 -27.88 1.67 48.20
CA TRP A 114 -28.87 0.77 47.59
C TRP A 114 -28.26 -0.51 47.01
N LEU A 115 -26.97 -0.52 46.68
CA LEU A 115 -26.30 -1.63 46.02
C LEU A 115 -25.00 -2.04 46.73
N PRO A 116 -24.70 -3.35 46.79
CA PRO A 116 -23.42 -3.83 47.30
C PRO A 116 -22.26 -3.30 46.45
N ALA A 117 -21.19 -2.87 47.12
CA ALA A 117 -19.94 -2.43 46.49
C ALA A 117 -19.42 -3.31 45.33
N PRO A 118 -19.42 -4.67 45.39
CA PRO A 118 -18.94 -5.49 44.27
C PRO A 118 -19.77 -5.35 42.99
N PHE A 119 -21.05 -4.98 43.11
CA PHE A 119 -21.91 -4.77 41.94
C PHE A 119 -21.59 -3.43 41.26
N LEU A 120 -21.37 -2.38 42.04
CA LEU A 120 -20.98 -1.06 41.55
C LEU A 120 -19.60 -1.09 40.87
N THR A 121 -18.63 -1.82 41.45
CA THR A 121 -17.32 -2.02 40.82
C THR A 121 -17.43 -2.84 39.53
N GLY A 122 -18.29 -3.87 39.50
CA GLY A 122 -18.59 -4.62 38.28
C GLY A 122 -19.10 -3.73 37.15
N ILE A 123 -20.12 -2.90 37.41
CA ILE A 123 -20.65 -1.95 36.42
C ILE A 123 -19.57 -0.98 35.95
N SER A 124 -18.76 -0.47 36.88
CA SER A 124 -17.69 0.47 36.58
C SER A 124 -16.64 -0.13 35.64
N VAL A 125 -16.21 -1.37 35.91
CA VAL A 125 -15.25 -2.10 35.06
C VAL A 125 -15.84 -2.35 33.69
N PHE A 126 -17.09 -2.82 33.60
CA PHE A 126 -17.75 -3.04 32.31
C PHE A 126 -17.90 -1.75 31.50
N TYR A 127 -18.26 -0.64 32.15
CA TYR A 127 -18.38 0.66 31.52
C TYR A 127 -17.02 1.13 30.97
N VAL A 128 -15.97 1.12 31.80
CA VAL A 128 -14.62 1.52 31.39
C VAL A 128 -14.09 0.62 30.27
N ALA A 129 -14.30 -0.70 30.36
CA ALA A 129 -13.90 -1.64 29.33
C ALA A 129 -14.62 -1.33 28.01
N THR A 130 -15.93 -1.12 28.03
CA THR A 130 -16.73 -0.83 26.83
C THR A 130 -16.31 0.48 26.17
N VAL A 131 -16.13 1.53 26.98
CA VAL A 131 -15.65 2.84 26.49
C VAL A 131 -14.25 2.70 25.89
N GLY A 132 -13.33 2.02 26.59
CA GLY A 132 -11.98 1.79 26.12
C GLY A 132 -11.92 0.98 24.82
N LEU A 133 -12.76 -0.06 24.69
CA LEU A 133 -12.86 -0.88 23.48
C LEU A 133 -13.44 -0.07 22.32
N SER A 134 -14.45 0.75 22.58
CA SER A 134 -15.06 1.63 21.58
C SER A 134 -14.07 2.67 21.06
N LEU A 135 -13.33 3.32 21.97
CA LEU A 135 -12.27 4.29 21.63
C LEU A 135 -11.11 3.61 20.90
N GLY A 136 -10.70 2.42 21.36
CA GLY A 136 -9.65 1.63 20.73
C GLY A 136 -10.04 1.20 19.31
N ALA A 137 -11.26 0.72 19.12
CA ALA A 137 -11.80 0.36 17.81
C ALA A 137 -11.87 1.59 16.88
N LEU A 138 -12.34 2.73 17.39
CA LEU A 138 -12.38 3.98 16.66
C LEU A 138 -10.98 4.41 16.22
N TYR A 139 -10.00 4.38 17.13
CA TYR A 139 -8.63 4.75 16.82
C TYR A 139 -7.96 3.78 15.85
N ALA A 140 -8.21 2.48 15.99
CA ALA A 140 -7.74 1.44 15.07
C ALA A 140 -8.37 1.57 13.67
N SER A 141 -9.58 2.15 13.56
CA SER A 141 -10.25 2.38 12.28
C SER A 141 -9.68 3.57 11.49
N LEU A 142 -8.97 4.51 12.14
CA LEU A 142 -8.38 5.68 11.49
C LEU A 142 -7.47 5.35 10.30
N PRO A 143 -6.47 4.43 10.39
CA PRO A 143 -5.64 4.08 9.24
C PRO A 143 -6.44 3.48 8.08
N PHE A 144 -7.50 2.71 8.37
CA PHE A 144 -8.39 2.15 7.36
C PHE A 144 -9.24 3.23 6.68
N ALA A 145 -9.78 4.17 7.45
CA ALA A 145 -10.54 5.30 6.94
C ALA A 145 -9.66 6.19 6.03
N VAL A 146 -8.40 6.44 6.42
CA VAL A 146 -7.43 7.18 5.59
C VAL A 146 -7.09 6.41 4.32
N ALA A 147 -6.82 5.10 4.42
CA ALA A 147 -6.53 4.27 3.25
C ALA A 147 -7.72 4.19 2.29
N TYR A 148 -8.95 4.17 2.80
CA TYR A 148 -10.18 4.16 2.01
C TYR A 148 -10.42 5.51 1.32
N ALA A 149 -10.29 6.63 2.04
CA ALA A 149 -10.42 7.97 1.47
C ALA A 149 -9.43 8.23 0.32
N ASN A 150 -8.20 7.72 0.43
CA ASN A 150 -7.19 7.83 -0.62
C ASN A 150 -7.51 6.99 -1.87
N ARG A 151 -8.36 5.96 -1.77
CA ARG A 151 -8.77 5.12 -2.91
C ARG A 151 -9.95 5.73 -3.69
N ILE A 152 -10.75 6.60 -3.07
CA ILE A 152 -11.94 7.22 -3.67
C ILE A 152 -11.64 8.63 -4.21
N GLN A 153 -10.39 8.95 -4.53
CA GLN A 153 -10.10 10.05 -5.44
C GLN A 153 -9.89 9.50 -6.87
N PRO A 154 -10.96 9.12 -7.61
CA PRO A 154 -10.87 8.99 -9.04
C PRO A 154 -10.89 10.39 -9.66
N GLU A 155 -9.83 10.72 -10.39
CA GLU A 155 -9.80 11.53 -11.61
C GLU A 155 -10.99 12.50 -11.81
N THR A 156 -11.10 13.53 -10.99
CA THR A 156 -11.81 14.77 -11.34
C THR A 156 -10.83 15.94 -11.30
N SER A 157 -9.87 15.94 -12.22
CA SER A 157 -9.17 17.16 -12.66
C SER A 157 -8.50 16.94 -14.01
#